data_AF-A0A2C9LQA8-F1
#
_entry.id   AF-A0A2C9LQA8-F1
#
_cell.length_a   1.000
_cell.length_b   1.000
_cell.length_c   1.000
_cell.angle_alpha   90.00
_cell.angle_beta   90.00
_cell.angle_gamma   90.00
#
_symmetry.space_group_name_H-M   'P 1'
#
loop_
_entity.id
_entity.type
_entity.pdbx_description
1 polymer ?
#
loop_
_entity_poly.entity_id
_entity_poly.type
_entity_poly.pdbx_seq_one_letter_code
_entity_poly.pdbx_strand_id
1 'polypeptide(L)'
;MADYGYRSSCSRLEFPNDDVSNYSDDQNTLHSSRDEIREWMDVNRKLRKHGLEAIHILPSNEVNLHSDRYICIDVESSHVLRTAIVSLILEVNRKDNMMQELTKSNSQLQKEVSQLTDEIDLLNAKSKDIKVMLECSRARVQEMERERSTPSFYSEETQRLRSSKSSVTSKCILLEAKVAEQEKELDRLRNEVNSFVKEEANRSKRQTQIVTDIKKRNSRNHSPVDQNKHKVVITDVLYIHAHVGLTCKI
;
A
#
# COMPACT_ATOMS: atom_id res chain seq x y z
N MET A 1 72.16 -57.57 -15.59
CA MET A 1 73.48 -57.49 -14.95
C MET A 1 73.27 -57.66 -13.46
N ALA A 2 73.46 -58.88 -12.97
CA ALA A 2 73.39 -59.24 -11.56
C ALA A 2 74.81 -59.66 -11.18
N ASP A 3 75.40 -58.98 -10.21
CA ASP A 3 76.77 -59.22 -9.77
C ASP A 3 76.74 -59.96 -8.43
N TYR A 4 77.28 -61.17 -8.42
CA TYR A 4 77.48 -62.02 -7.26
C TYR A 4 78.91 -61.81 -6.77
N GLY A 5 79.08 -61.23 -5.58
CA GLY A 5 80.38 -61.06 -4.93
C GLY A 5 80.40 -61.72 -3.56
N TYR A 6 80.85 -62.98 -3.50
CA TYR A 6 81.32 -63.63 -2.28
C TYR A 6 82.66 -63.05 -1.85
N ARG A 7 82.84 -62.72 -0.56
CA ARG A 7 84.15 -62.82 0.09
C ARG A 7 84.03 -63.11 1.59
N SER A 8 84.48 -64.30 1.92
CA SER A 8 84.85 -64.81 3.24
C SER A 8 86.03 -64.02 3.81
N SER A 9 86.06 -63.86 5.14
CA SER A 9 87.28 -63.88 5.95
C SER A 9 86.93 -64.05 7.43
N CYS A 10 87.23 -65.23 7.98
CA CYS A 10 87.41 -65.46 9.41
C CYS A 10 88.63 -64.68 9.92
N SER A 11 88.47 -63.98 11.04
CA SER A 11 89.59 -63.63 11.91
C SER A 11 89.27 -64.06 13.34
N ARG A 12 90.07 -65.03 13.78
CA ARG A 12 90.23 -65.60 15.10
C ARG A 12 90.87 -64.59 16.03
N LEU A 13 90.27 -64.34 17.20
CA LEU A 13 90.93 -63.72 18.34
C LEU A 13 90.57 -64.53 19.60
N GLU A 14 91.60 -65.08 20.23
CA GLU A 14 91.53 -65.80 21.50
C GLU A 14 91.54 -64.81 22.68
N PHE A 15 90.92 -65.26 23.77
CA PHE A 15 90.55 -64.55 25.02
C PHE A 15 91.70 -63.96 25.83
N PRO A 16 91.38 -63.11 26.81
CA PRO A 16 91.71 -63.47 28.19
C PRO A 16 90.56 -63.34 29.22
N ASN A 17 90.66 -64.25 30.19
CA ASN A 17 89.89 -64.52 31.41
C ASN A 17 89.32 -63.34 32.23
N ASP A 18 88.18 -63.63 32.87
CA ASP A 18 87.77 -63.34 34.26
C ASP A 18 88.41 -62.14 34.98
N ASP A 19 87.62 -61.15 35.40
CA ASP A 19 86.87 -61.19 36.67
C ASP A 19 86.43 -59.78 37.13
N VAL A 20 85.24 -59.71 37.73
CA VAL A 20 84.76 -58.72 38.72
C VAL A 20 84.72 -57.23 38.33
N SER A 21 83.51 -56.76 37.98
CA SER A 21 82.86 -55.57 38.57
C SER A 21 81.50 -55.33 37.90
N ASN A 22 80.51 -56.18 38.18
CA ASN A 22 79.13 -55.94 37.76
C ASN A 22 78.21 -55.92 38.97
N TYR A 23 78.24 -54.81 39.72
CA TYR A 23 77.29 -54.53 40.81
C TYR A 23 76.61 -53.16 40.65
N SER A 24 76.82 -52.48 39.52
CA SER A 24 76.26 -51.14 39.25
C SER A 24 75.11 -51.15 38.23
N ASP A 25 74.90 -52.26 37.51
CA ASP A 25 73.96 -52.31 36.38
C ASP A 25 72.52 -52.63 36.80
N ASP A 26 72.34 -53.39 37.89
CA ASP A 26 71.02 -53.77 38.42
C ASP A 26 70.24 -52.57 39.00
N GLN A 27 70.91 -51.59 39.62
CA GLN A 27 70.23 -50.41 40.14
C GLN A 27 69.76 -49.46 39.03
N ASN A 28 70.48 -49.42 37.91
CA ASN A 28 70.18 -48.55 36.78
C ASN A 28 69.00 -49.11 35.94
N THR A 29 68.95 -50.44 35.77
CA THR A 29 67.82 -51.14 35.13
C THR A 29 66.53 -51.10 35.97
N LEU A 30 66.65 -51.22 37.30
CA LEU A 30 65.50 -51.09 38.22
C LEU A 30 64.91 -49.66 38.23
N HIS A 31 65.76 -48.62 38.16
CA HIS A 31 65.29 -47.24 38.10
C HIS A 31 64.56 -46.94 36.78
N SER A 32 65.15 -47.39 35.66
CA SER A 32 64.56 -47.28 34.31
C SER A 32 63.19 -47.96 34.24
N SER A 33 63.05 -49.17 34.77
CA SER A 33 61.76 -49.90 34.78
C SER A 33 60.68 -49.20 35.60
N ARG A 34 61.05 -48.59 36.74
CA ARG A 34 60.07 -47.86 37.59
C ARG A 34 59.56 -46.59 36.92
N ASP A 35 60.43 -45.90 36.18
CA ASP A 35 60.05 -44.69 35.44
C ASP A 35 59.19 -45.04 34.22
N GLU A 36 59.48 -46.14 33.51
CA GLU A 36 58.61 -46.63 32.43
C GLU A 36 57.18 -46.93 32.91
N ILE A 37 57.03 -47.65 34.03
CA ILE A 37 55.72 -47.96 34.60
C ILE A 37 54.97 -46.66 34.93
N ARG A 38 55.65 -45.65 35.49
CA ARG A 38 55.04 -44.35 35.79
C ARG A 38 54.53 -43.66 34.53
N GLU A 39 55.36 -43.57 33.49
CA GLU A 39 54.99 -42.86 32.27
C GLU A 39 53.83 -43.55 31.54
N TRP A 40 53.79 -44.88 31.58
CA TRP A 40 52.65 -45.64 31.08
C TRP A 40 51.40 -45.50 31.95
N MET A 41 51.52 -45.37 33.28
CA MET A 41 50.37 -45.06 34.12
C MET A 41 49.72 -43.72 33.72
N ASP A 42 50.51 -42.73 33.29
CA ASP A 42 49.98 -41.47 32.79
C ASP A 42 49.28 -41.62 31.42
N VAL A 43 49.81 -42.45 30.53
CA VAL A 43 49.12 -42.82 29.29
C VAL A 43 47.79 -43.53 29.60
N ASN A 44 47.78 -44.48 30.53
CA ASN A 44 46.58 -45.18 30.97
C ASN A 44 45.55 -44.28 31.64
N ARG A 45 45.99 -43.22 32.33
CA ARG A 45 45.09 -42.19 32.87
C ARG A 45 44.39 -41.44 31.73
N LYS A 46 45.14 -41.09 30.67
CA LYS A 46 44.58 -40.43 29.48
C LYS A 46 43.62 -41.36 28.73
N LEU A 47 43.99 -42.62 28.51
CA LEU A 47 43.12 -43.63 27.88
C LEU A 47 41.79 -43.77 28.61
N ARG A 48 41.83 -43.94 29.94
CA ARG A 48 40.61 -44.04 30.76
C ARG A 48 39.74 -42.80 30.73
N LYS A 49 40.32 -41.59 30.65
CA LYS A 49 39.56 -40.35 30.46
C LYS A 49 38.73 -40.37 29.18
N HIS A 50 39.21 -41.07 28.16
CA HIS A 50 38.53 -41.29 26.88
C HIS A 50 37.69 -42.57 26.83
N GLY A 51 37.47 -43.25 27.97
CA GLY A 51 36.68 -44.49 28.04
C GLY A 51 37.39 -45.72 27.47
N LEU A 52 38.70 -45.64 27.22
CA LEU A 52 39.50 -46.76 26.72
C LEU A 52 40.10 -47.57 27.88
N GLU A 53 40.33 -48.86 27.60
CA GLU A 53 40.94 -49.79 28.56
C GLU A 53 42.42 -49.44 28.80
N ALA A 54 42.90 -49.70 30.02
CA ALA A 54 44.28 -49.44 30.40
C ALA A 54 45.21 -50.55 29.89
N ILE A 55 46.40 -50.18 29.44
CA ILE A 55 47.44 -51.11 29.05
C ILE A 55 48.13 -51.62 30.31
N HIS A 56 48.02 -52.92 30.57
CA HIS A 56 48.68 -53.55 31.71
C HIS A 56 50.15 -53.80 31.41
N ILE A 57 51.01 -53.36 32.32
CA ILE A 57 52.47 -53.54 32.19
C ILE A 57 52.92 -54.41 33.32
N LEU A 58 53.62 -55.48 32.93
CA LEU A 58 54.17 -56.46 33.84
C LEU A 58 55.68 -56.31 33.84
N PRO A 59 56.32 -56.26 35.01
CA PRO A 59 57.78 -56.28 35.08
C PRO A 59 58.31 -57.63 34.58
N SER A 60 59.52 -57.63 33.99
CA SER A 60 60.08 -58.77 33.27
C SER A 60 60.22 -60.06 34.10
N ASN A 61 60.26 -59.94 35.43
CA ASN A 61 60.31 -61.05 36.39
C ASN A 61 58.95 -61.75 36.59
N GLU A 62 57.84 -61.15 36.17
CA GLU A 62 56.47 -61.67 36.31
C GLU A 62 55.92 -62.25 35.00
N VAL A 63 56.68 -62.17 33.90
CA VAL A 63 56.25 -62.63 32.58
C VAL A 63 56.68 -64.08 32.33
N ASN A 64 55.72 -64.97 32.12
CA ASN A 64 55.99 -66.30 31.58
C ASN A 64 56.13 -66.23 30.05
N LEU A 65 57.37 -66.27 29.58
CA LEU A 65 57.74 -66.16 28.16
C LEU A 65 57.16 -67.27 27.25
N HIS A 66 56.63 -68.35 27.84
CA HIS A 66 55.99 -69.45 27.08
C HIS A 66 54.49 -69.24 26.84
N SER A 67 53.93 -68.11 27.27
CA SER A 67 52.52 -67.77 27.05
C SER A 67 52.39 -66.76 25.91
N ASP A 68 51.60 -67.09 24.87
CA ASP A 68 51.29 -66.22 23.71
C ASP A 68 50.39 -65.01 24.06
N ARG A 69 50.39 -64.56 25.33
CA ARG A 69 49.49 -63.53 25.86
C ARG A 69 50.19 -62.22 26.19
N TYR A 70 51.51 -62.16 26.01
CA TYR A 70 52.32 -61.00 26.37
C TYR A 70 53.09 -60.49 25.15
N ILE A 71 53.23 -59.17 25.05
CA ILE A 71 54.05 -58.52 24.04
C ILE A 71 55.23 -57.90 24.77
N CYS A 72 56.43 -58.39 24.49
CA CYS A 72 57.67 -57.80 24.97
C CYS A 72 58.11 -56.72 23.99
N ILE A 73 58.35 -55.51 24.51
CA ILE A 73 58.71 -54.33 23.73
C ILE A 73 59.98 -53.76 24.37
N ASP A 74 60.96 -53.38 23.56
CA ASP A 74 62.14 -52.68 24.04
C ASP A 74 61.79 -51.24 24.48
N VAL A 75 62.68 -50.63 25.27
CA VAL A 75 62.47 -49.30 25.86
C VAL A 75 62.24 -48.22 24.80
N GLU A 76 62.95 -48.28 23.66
CA GLU A 76 62.83 -47.30 22.58
C GLU A 76 61.47 -47.42 21.89
N SER A 77 61.09 -48.64 21.49
CA SER A 77 59.79 -48.92 20.89
C SER A 77 58.63 -48.59 21.85
N SER A 78 58.80 -48.84 23.16
CA SER A 78 57.86 -48.48 24.23
C SER A 78 57.65 -46.96 24.29
N HIS A 79 58.74 -46.18 24.25
CA HIS A 79 58.67 -44.72 24.22
C HIS A 79 57.96 -44.19 22.97
N VAL A 80 58.29 -44.73 21.80
CA VAL A 80 57.65 -44.35 20.52
C VAL A 80 56.16 -44.67 20.56
N LEU A 81 55.77 -45.86 21.06
CA LEU A 81 54.38 -46.27 21.17
C LEU A 81 53.59 -45.35 22.11
N ARG A 82 54.14 -44.99 23.28
CA ARG A 82 53.49 -44.04 24.20
C ARG A 82 53.29 -42.68 23.56
N THR A 83 54.32 -42.17 22.89
CA THR A 83 54.25 -40.87 22.21
C THR A 83 53.20 -40.88 21.10
N ALA A 84 53.13 -41.97 20.32
CA ALA A 84 52.10 -42.16 19.30
C ALA A 84 50.69 -42.20 19.90
N ILE A 85 50.47 -42.95 21.00
CA ILE A 85 49.18 -43.01 21.70
C ILE A 85 48.79 -41.63 22.22
N VAL A 86 49.71 -40.90 22.87
CA VAL A 86 49.43 -39.55 23.38
C VAL A 86 49.09 -38.59 22.24
N SER A 87 49.81 -38.66 21.12
CA SER A 87 49.52 -37.85 19.93
C SER A 87 48.13 -38.15 19.36
N LEU A 88 47.76 -39.43 19.23
CA LEU A 88 46.42 -39.85 18.80
C LEU A 88 45.33 -39.34 19.75
N ILE A 89 45.55 -39.40 21.06
CA ILE A 89 44.60 -38.86 22.06
C ILE A 89 44.43 -37.35 21.88
N LEU A 90 45.52 -36.59 21.69
CA LEU A 90 45.43 -35.15 21.46
C LEU A 90 44.67 -34.84 20.16
N GLU A 91 44.91 -35.62 19.11
CA GLU A 91 44.25 -35.45 17.83
C GLU A 91 42.75 -35.80 17.91
N VAL A 92 42.35 -36.81 18.68
CA VAL A 92 40.94 -37.11 18.97
C VAL A 92 40.29 -35.95 19.71
N ASN A 93 40.93 -35.42 20.78
CA ASN A 93 40.42 -34.25 21.50
C ASN A 93 40.21 -33.04 20.58
N ARG A 94 41.16 -32.78 19.66
CA ARG A 94 41.05 -31.69 18.69
C ARG A 94 39.85 -31.90 17.76
N LYS A 95 39.66 -33.12 17.27
CA LYS A 95 38.52 -33.48 16.43
C LYS A 95 37.19 -33.38 17.18
N ASP A 96 37.13 -33.80 18.43
CA ASP A 96 35.92 -33.69 19.27
C ASP A 96 35.53 -32.24 19.50
N ASN A 97 36.50 -31.36 19.80
CA ASN A 97 36.25 -29.93 19.94
C ASN A 97 35.72 -29.32 18.63
N MET A 98 36.36 -29.63 17.50
CA MET A 98 35.91 -29.16 16.19
C MET A 98 34.50 -29.66 15.86
N MET A 99 34.20 -30.93 16.15
CA MET A 99 32.88 -31.51 15.96
C MET A 99 31.83 -30.82 16.84
N GLN A 100 32.17 -30.47 18.08
CA GLN A 100 31.29 -29.72 18.97
C GLN A 100 31.03 -28.30 18.44
N GLU A 101 32.06 -27.59 17.97
CA GLU A 101 31.93 -26.27 17.37
C GLU A 101 31.07 -26.31 16.10
N LEU A 102 31.30 -27.29 15.22
CA LEU A 102 30.48 -27.51 14.02
C LEU A 102 29.02 -27.82 14.37
N THR A 103 28.78 -28.65 15.39
CA THR A 103 27.43 -28.98 15.86
C THR A 103 26.71 -27.73 16.38
N LYS A 104 27.42 -26.89 17.15
CA LYS A 104 26.89 -25.63 17.67
C LYS A 104 26.59 -24.65 16.53
N SER A 105 27.51 -24.49 15.59
CA SER A 105 27.35 -23.62 14.41
C SER A 105 26.18 -24.07 13.54
N ASN A 106 26.07 -25.37 13.25
CA ASN A 106 24.97 -25.93 12.49
C ASN A 106 23.61 -25.72 13.19
N SER A 107 23.55 -25.90 14.51
CA SER A 107 22.32 -25.64 15.29
C SER A 107 21.92 -24.16 15.22
N GLN A 108 22.89 -23.25 15.27
CA GLN A 108 22.64 -21.82 15.14
C GLN A 108 22.14 -21.46 13.73
N LEU A 109 22.78 -22.01 12.68
CA LEU A 109 22.34 -21.82 11.30
C LEU A 109 20.93 -22.36 11.06
N GLN A 110 20.59 -23.52 11.61
CA GLN A 110 19.22 -24.07 11.53
C GLN A 110 18.19 -23.13 12.16
N LYS A 111 18.53 -22.51 13.29
CA LYS A 111 17.67 -21.51 13.94
C LYS A 111 17.51 -20.26 13.07
N GLU A 112 18.59 -19.74 12.49
CA GLU A 112 18.55 -18.58 11.59
C GLU A 112 17.72 -18.86 10.34
N VAL A 113 17.89 -20.03 9.71
CA VAL A 113 17.09 -20.47 8.57
C VAL A 113 15.61 -20.54 8.93
N SER A 114 15.27 -21.07 10.11
CA SER A 114 13.88 -21.13 10.57
C SER A 114 13.29 -19.72 10.74
N GLN A 115 14.03 -18.80 11.38
CA GLN A 115 13.59 -17.41 11.57
C GLN A 115 13.38 -16.67 10.24
N LEU A 116 14.31 -16.83 9.29
CA LEU A 116 14.18 -16.24 7.96
C LEU A 116 13.01 -16.83 7.19
N THR A 117 12.73 -18.13 7.36
CA THR A 117 11.58 -18.78 6.73
C THR A 117 10.27 -18.18 7.26
N ASP A 118 10.15 -18.03 8.58
CA ASP A 118 8.98 -17.39 9.20
C ASP A 118 8.80 -15.93 8.71
N GLU A 119 9.89 -15.19 8.57
CA GLU A 119 9.87 -13.82 8.04
C GLU A 119 9.43 -13.79 6.57
N ILE A 120 9.97 -14.69 5.73
CA ILE A 120 9.59 -14.83 4.32
C ILE A 120 8.10 -15.16 4.20
N ASP A 121 7.57 -16.06 5.04
CA ASP A 121 6.16 -16.42 5.03
C ASP A 121 5.26 -15.23 5.40
N LEU A 122 5.67 -14.43 6.40
CA LEU A 122 4.98 -13.19 6.76
C LEU A 122 5.01 -12.17 5.60
N LEU A 123 6.16 -11.98 4.96
CA LEU A 123 6.29 -11.07 3.82
C LEU A 123 5.48 -11.55 2.61
N ASN A 124 5.44 -12.86 2.37
CA ASN A 124 4.62 -13.45 1.32
C ASN A 124 3.13 -13.24 1.58
N ALA A 125 2.66 -13.39 2.82
CA ALA A 125 1.28 -13.08 3.19
C ALA A 125 0.94 -11.61 2.91
N LYS A 126 1.77 -10.68 3.37
CA LYS A 126 1.61 -9.24 3.10
C LYS A 126 1.60 -8.91 1.60
N SER A 127 2.48 -9.55 0.83
CA SER A 127 2.55 -9.39 -0.63
C SER A 127 1.27 -9.83 -1.31
N LYS A 128 0.68 -10.97 -0.89
CA LYS A 128 -0.62 -11.44 -1.37
C LYS A 128 -1.73 -10.46 -1.06
N ASP A 129 -1.78 -9.93 0.16
CA ASP A 129 -2.81 -8.94 0.55
C ASP A 129 -2.73 -7.66 -0.30
N ILE A 130 -1.51 -7.15 -0.51
CA ILE A 130 -1.28 -5.97 -1.37
C ILE A 130 -1.72 -6.26 -2.80
N LYS A 131 -1.43 -7.45 -3.32
CA LYS A 131 -1.86 -7.85 -4.67
C LYS A 131 -3.39 -7.86 -4.79
N VAL A 132 -4.10 -8.41 -3.81
CA VAL A 132 -5.57 -8.40 -3.77
C VAL A 132 -6.11 -6.97 -3.73
N MET A 133 -5.57 -6.11 -2.87
CA MET A 133 -5.99 -4.70 -2.80
C MET A 133 -5.78 -3.97 -4.14
N LEU A 134 -4.67 -4.24 -4.82
CA LEU A 134 -4.38 -3.66 -6.13
C LEU A 134 -5.38 -4.14 -7.19
N GLU A 135 -5.72 -5.43 -7.20
CA GLU A 135 -6.72 -6.01 -8.10
C GLU A 135 -8.11 -5.40 -7.85
N CYS A 136 -8.53 -5.26 -6.59
CA CYS A 136 -9.78 -4.59 -6.23
C CYS A 136 -9.79 -3.12 -6.69
N SER A 137 -8.69 -2.40 -6.49
CA SER A 137 -8.56 -1.00 -6.92
C SER A 137 -8.63 -0.87 -8.44
N ARG A 138 -7.94 -1.75 -9.18
CA ARG A 138 -8.03 -1.81 -10.64
C ARG A 138 -9.45 -2.08 -11.12
N ALA A 139 -10.15 -3.04 -10.52
CA ALA A 139 -11.54 -3.32 -10.85
C ALA A 139 -12.44 -2.11 -10.60
N ARG A 140 -12.24 -1.40 -9.48
CA ARG A 140 -12.99 -0.17 -9.17
C ARG A 140 -12.73 0.95 -10.17
N VAL A 141 -11.48 1.16 -10.57
CA VAL A 141 -11.13 2.16 -11.59
C VAL A 141 -11.78 1.83 -12.92
N GLN A 142 -11.69 0.57 -13.36
CA GLN A 142 -12.36 0.12 -14.59
C GLN A 142 -13.88 0.28 -14.53
N GLU A 143 -14.50 0.06 -13.37
CA GLU A 143 -15.93 0.34 -13.17
C GLU A 143 -16.24 1.81 -13.38
N MET A 144 -15.51 2.71 -12.71
CA MET A 144 -15.71 4.15 -12.85
C MET A 144 -15.42 4.65 -14.28
N GLU A 145 -14.44 4.07 -14.96
CA GLU A 145 -14.17 4.36 -16.36
C GLU A 145 -15.34 3.93 -17.24
N ARG A 146 -15.91 2.74 -17.02
CA ARG A 146 -17.10 2.27 -17.73
C ARG A 146 -18.32 3.15 -17.45
N GLU A 147 -18.57 3.51 -16.19
CA GLU A 147 -19.64 4.45 -15.81
C GLU A 147 -19.47 5.80 -16.53
N ARG A 148 -18.26 6.36 -16.58
CA ARG A 148 -17.97 7.60 -17.32
C ARG A 148 -18.12 7.46 -18.83
N SER A 149 -17.74 6.31 -19.39
CA SER A 149 -17.84 6.03 -20.82
C SER A 149 -19.27 5.69 -21.26
N THR A 150 -20.19 5.34 -20.36
CA THR A 150 -21.59 5.13 -20.73
C THR A 150 -22.22 6.47 -21.16
N PRO A 151 -22.56 6.67 -22.45
CA PRO A 151 -22.96 7.99 -22.96
C PRO A 151 -24.38 8.41 -22.58
N SER A 152 -25.10 7.65 -21.76
CA SER A 152 -26.56 7.59 -21.88
C SER A 152 -27.30 8.65 -21.07
N PHE A 153 -26.92 8.92 -19.82
CA PHE A 153 -27.73 9.81 -18.99
C PHE A 153 -27.52 11.29 -19.33
N TYR A 154 -26.27 11.73 -19.39
CA TYR A 154 -25.97 13.16 -19.61
C TYR A 154 -26.23 13.60 -21.05
N SER A 155 -26.03 12.74 -22.05
CA SER A 155 -26.26 13.10 -23.46
C SER A 155 -27.76 13.28 -23.76
N GLU A 156 -28.60 12.36 -23.28
CA GLU A 156 -30.04 12.44 -23.52
C GLU A 156 -30.66 13.63 -22.76
N GLU A 157 -30.29 13.83 -21.49
CA GLU A 157 -30.79 14.97 -20.71
C GLU A 157 -30.30 16.31 -21.28
N THR A 158 -29.04 16.41 -21.72
CA THR A 158 -28.57 17.64 -22.38
C THR A 158 -29.26 17.89 -23.73
N GLN A 159 -29.57 16.85 -24.51
CA GLN A 159 -30.34 16.96 -25.74
C GLN A 159 -31.80 17.40 -25.47
N ARG A 160 -32.45 16.85 -24.43
CA ARG A 160 -33.79 17.27 -23.98
C ARG A 160 -33.80 18.73 -23.52
N LEU A 161 -32.83 19.14 -22.71
CA LEU A 161 -32.71 20.53 -22.28
C LEU A 161 -32.44 21.48 -23.45
N ARG A 162 -31.62 21.08 -24.42
CA ARG A 162 -31.32 21.88 -25.61
C ARG A 162 -32.56 22.09 -26.49
N SER A 163 -33.34 21.03 -26.73
CA SER A 163 -34.59 21.11 -27.49
C SER A 163 -35.66 21.95 -26.76
N SER A 164 -35.81 21.76 -25.44
CA SER A 164 -36.72 22.56 -24.61
C SER A 164 -36.36 24.04 -24.63
N LYS A 165 -35.07 24.37 -24.43
CA LYS A 165 -34.55 25.74 -24.53
C LYS A 165 -34.90 26.36 -25.89
N SER A 166 -34.63 25.66 -26.99
CA SER A 166 -34.95 26.16 -28.33
C SER A 166 -36.44 26.43 -28.50
N SER A 167 -37.30 25.52 -28.02
CA SER A 167 -38.76 25.68 -28.12
C SER A 167 -39.25 26.90 -27.34
N VAL A 168 -38.75 27.10 -26.12
CA VAL A 168 -39.09 28.26 -25.28
C VAL A 168 -38.60 29.55 -25.94
N THR A 169 -37.37 29.58 -26.45
CA THR A 169 -36.83 30.76 -27.14
C THR A 169 -37.68 31.14 -28.36
N SER A 170 -38.08 30.18 -29.20
CA SER A 170 -38.97 30.45 -30.32
C SER A 170 -40.33 31.01 -29.88
N LYS A 171 -40.90 30.51 -28.78
CA LYS A 171 -42.15 31.03 -28.21
C LYS A 171 -41.98 32.45 -27.67
N CYS A 172 -40.87 32.75 -26.99
CA CYS A 172 -40.59 34.10 -26.49
C CYS A 172 -40.51 35.11 -27.64
N ILE A 173 -39.75 34.80 -28.70
CA ILE A 173 -39.63 35.66 -29.88
C ILE A 173 -41.00 35.93 -30.51
N LEU A 174 -41.84 34.89 -30.64
CA LEU A 174 -43.18 35.04 -31.20
C LEU A 174 -44.09 35.90 -30.32
N LEU A 175 -44.01 35.75 -29.00
CA LEU A 175 -44.79 36.56 -28.06
C LEU A 175 -44.32 38.02 -28.04
N GLU A 176 -43.00 38.27 -28.09
CA GLU A 176 -42.43 39.61 -28.20
C GLU A 176 -42.92 40.32 -29.47
N ALA A 177 -42.92 39.62 -30.62
CA ALA A 177 -43.45 40.17 -31.86
C ALA A 177 -44.96 40.50 -31.76
N LYS A 178 -45.73 39.64 -31.07
CA LYS A 178 -47.16 39.87 -30.86
C LYS A 178 -47.43 41.06 -29.94
N VAL A 179 -46.64 41.24 -28.89
CA VAL A 179 -46.72 42.40 -27.99
C VAL A 179 -46.42 43.68 -28.75
N ALA A 180 -45.35 43.71 -29.55
CA ALA A 180 -45.00 44.88 -30.35
C ALA A 180 -46.13 45.29 -31.33
N GLU A 181 -46.80 44.31 -31.95
CA GLU A 181 -47.94 44.59 -32.83
C GLU A 181 -49.15 45.14 -32.05
N GLN A 182 -49.42 44.60 -30.86
CA GLN A 182 -50.51 45.10 -30.01
C GLN A 182 -50.24 46.52 -29.49
N GLU A 183 -48.99 46.84 -29.15
CA GLU A 183 -48.58 48.19 -28.76
C GLU A 183 -48.80 49.19 -29.91
N LYS A 184 -48.43 48.81 -31.14
CA LYS A 184 -48.66 49.64 -32.33
C LYS A 184 -50.15 49.89 -32.59
N GLU A 185 -51.00 48.88 -32.43
CA GLU A 185 -52.44 49.05 -32.58
C GLU A 185 -53.04 49.90 -31.45
N LEU A 186 -52.57 49.72 -30.21
CA LEU A 186 -52.97 50.57 -29.08
C LEU A 186 -52.62 52.04 -29.33
N ASP A 187 -51.44 52.32 -29.86
CA ASP A 187 -51.04 53.69 -30.20
C ASP A 187 -51.88 54.27 -31.34
N ARG A 188 -52.22 53.45 -32.35
CA ARG A 188 -53.16 53.86 -33.41
C ARG A 188 -54.52 54.25 -32.82
N LEU A 189 -55.10 53.39 -31.98
CA LEU A 189 -56.40 53.62 -31.35
C LEU A 189 -56.35 54.80 -30.39
N ARG A 190 -55.28 54.99 -29.61
CA ARG A 190 -55.08 56.17 -28.76
C ARG A 190 -55.07 57.46 -29.58
N ASN A 191 -54.38 57.47 -30.71
CA ASN A 191 -54.35 58.63 -31.61
C ASN A 191 -55.73 58.93 -32.19
N GLU A 192 -56.49 57.90 -32.54
CA GLU A 192 -57.86 58.01 -33.03
C GLU A 192 -58.81 58.56 -31.94
N VAL A 193 -58.77 58.01 -30.72
CA VAL A 193 -59.56 58.53 -29.59
C VAL A 193 -59.20 59.99 -29.30
N ASN A 194 -57.92 60.34 -29.27
CA ASN A 194 -57.47 61.71 -29.04
C ASN A 194 -57.96 62.69 -30.13
N SER A 195 -58.04 62.24 -31.38
CA SER A 195 -58.58 63.06 -32.47
C SER A 195 -60.09 63.28 -32.30
N PHE A 196 -60.85 62.23 -31.95
CA PHE A 196 -62.27 62.34 -31.63
C PHE A 196 -62.54 63.24 -30.43
N VAL A 197 -61.77 63.12 -29.35
CA VAL A 197 -61.89 63.99 -28.16
C VAL A 197 -61.63 65.46 -28.53
N LYS A 198 -60.64 65.74 -29.38
CA LYS A 198 -60.36 67.11 -29.85
C LYS A 198 -61.51 67.66 -30.69
N GLU A 199 -62.06 66.87 -31.62
CA GLU A 199 -63.17 67.30 -32.46
C GLU A 199 -64.44 67.53 -31.64
N GLU A 200 -64.72 66.66 -30.66
CA GLU A 200 -65.86 66.81 -29.75
C GLU A 200 -65.71 68.06 -28.87
N ALA A 201 -64.51 68.31 -28.33
CA ALA A 201 -64.24 69.54 -27.58
C ALA A 201 -64.43 70.80 -28.44
N ASN A 202 -64.03 70.76 -29.71
CA ASN A 202 -64.25 71.85 -30.66
C ASN A 202 -65.74 72.05 -30.95
N ARG A 203 -66.48 70.96 -31.18
CA ARG A 203 -67.94 70.98 -31.38
C ARG A 203 -68.66 71.56 -30.16
N SER A 204 -68.30 71.11 -28.96
CA SER A 204 -68.83 71.61 -27.69
C SER A 204 -68.52 73.09 -27.47
N LYS A 205 -67.30 73.56 -27.78
CA LYS A 205 -66.96 74.99 -27.78
C LYS A 205 -67.83 75.80 -28.73
N ARG A 206 -68.04 75.32 -29.96
CA ARG A 206 -68.92 75.97 -30.95
C ARG A 206 -70.36 76.05 -30.44
N GLN A 207 -70.90 74.96 -29.89
CA GLN A 207 -72.25 74.94 -29.32
C GLN A 207 -72.38 75.88 -28.12
N THR A 208 -71.42 75.83 -27.19
CA THR A 208 -71.41 76.70 -26.01
C THR A 208 -71.39 78.17 -26.44
N GLN A 209 -70.53 78.53 -27.40
CA GLN A 209 -70.44 79.89 -27.95
C GLN A 209 -71.81 80.37 -28.48
N ILE A 210 -72.48 79.55 -29.30
CA ILE A 210 -73.81 79.84 -29.85
C ILE A 210 -74.83 80.08 -28.72
N VAL A 211 -74.84 79.22 -27.68
CA VAL A 211 -75.75 79.39 -26.53
C VAL A 211 -75.46 80.70 -25.78
N THR A 212 -74.20 81.05 -25.54
CA THR A 212 -73.84 82.35 -24.94
C THR A 212 -74.29 83.53 -25.79
N ASP A 213 -74.14 83.47 -27.10
CA ASP A 213 -74.54 84.56 -28.00
C ASP A 213 -76.07 84.73 -28.05
N ILE A 214 -76.83 83.62 -27.99
CA ILE A 214 -78.29 83.65 -27.81
C ILE A 214 -78.66 84.25 -26.46
N LYS A 215 -78.01 83.85 -25.36
CA LYS A 215 -78.26 84.43 -24.03
C LYS A 215 -77.96 85.94 -23.99
N LYS A 216 -76.86 86.39 -24.61
CA LYS A 216 -76.51 87.81 -24.73
C LYS A 216 -77.54 88.61 -25.55
N ARG A 217 -78.15 88.00 -26.57
CA ARG A 217 -79.27 88.61 -27.32
C ARG A 217 -80.55 88.66 -26.49
N ASN A 218 -80.87 87.60 -25.75
CA ASN A 218 -82.05 87.57 -24.88
C ASN A 218 -81.94 88.51 -23.67
N SER A 219 -80.73 88.78 -23.14
CA SER A 219 -80.54 89.77 -22.08
C SER A 219 -80.76 91.24 -22.52
N ARG A 220 -80.82 91.53 -23.82
CA ARG A 220 -81.26 92.86 -24.32
C ARG A 220 -82.78 93.00 -24.41
N ASN A 221 -83.51 91.90 -24.32
CA ASN A 221 -84.96 91.86 -24.41
C ASN A 221 -85.56 91.26 -23.13
N HIS A 222 -85.38 91.93 -21.99
CA HIS A 222 -86.21 91.67 -20.81
C HIS A 222 -87.23 92.80 -20.63
N SER A 223 -88.41 92.55 -21.20
CA SER A 223 -89.71 93.17 -20.87
C SER A 223 -90.49 92.16 -19.99
N PRO A 224 -91.30 92.59 -19.00
CA PRO A 224 -91.69 91.75 -17.88
C PRO A 224 -93.02 91.01 -18.12
N VAL A 225 -93.11 90.10 -19.09
CA VAL A 225 -94.23 89.15 -19.21
C VAL A 225 -93.75 87.87 -19.91
N ASP A 226 -93.22 86.89 -19.17
CA ASP A 226 -93.40 85.46 -19.48
C ASP A 226 -92.82 84.56 -18.37
N GLN A 227 -93.55 84.46 -17.25
CA GLN A 227 -93.15 83.65 -16.09
C GLN A 227 -93.53 82.15 -16.20
N ASN A 228 -94.19 81.67 -17.24
CA ASN A 228 -94.87 80.35 -17.15
C ASN A 228 -94.44 79.23 -18.12
N LYS A 229 -93.25 79.30 -18.77
CA LYS A 229 -92.82 78.22 -19.69
C LYS A 229 -91.42 77.62 -19.42
N HIS A 230 -90.75 78.04 -18.34
CA HIS A 230 -89.37 77.61 -18.03
C HIS A 230 -89.22 76.20 -17.41
N LYS A 231 -90.29 75.42 -17.22
CA LYS A 231 -90.21 74.10 -16.56
C LYS A 231 -90.04 72.88 -17.46
N VAL A 232 -90.30 72.98 -18.78
CA VAL A 232 -90.33 71.76 -19.63
C VAL A 232 -89.00 71.48 -20.34
N VAL A 233 -88.18 72.50 -20.61
CA VAL A 233 -86.96 72.31 -21.42
C VAL A 233 -85.73 71.92 -20.58
N ILE A 234 -85.73 72.14 -19.26
CA ILE A 234 -84.59 71.79 -18.39
C ILE A 234 -84.56 70.28 -18.09
N THR A 235 -85.71 69.59 -18.11
CA THR A 235 -85.78 68.14 -17.87
C THR A 235 -85.20 67.32 -19.01
N ASP A 236 -85.37 67.72 -20.27
CA ASP A 236 -84.87 66.94 -21.41
C ASP A 236 -83.36 67.07 -21.61
N VAL A 237 -82.78 68.23 -21.26
CA VAL A 237 -81.32 68.44 -21.32
C VAL A 237 -80.60 67.68 -20.18
N LEU A 238 -81.21 67.56 -18.99
CA LEU A 238 -80.66 66.72 -17.92
C LEU A 238 -80.77 65.22 -18.22
N TYR A 239 -81.80 64.77 -18.94
CA TYR A 239 -81.96 63.35 -19.29
C TYR A 239 -80.91 62.87 -20.31
N ILE A 240 -80.54 63.72 -21.28
CA ILE A 240 -79.51 63.38 -22.28
C ILE A 240 -78.10 63.36 -21.67
N HIS A 241 -77.79 64.27 -20.74
CA HIS A 241 -76.48 64.28 -20.08
C HIS A 241 -76.28 63.08 -19.13
N ALA A 242 -77.34 62.56 -18.52
CA ALA A 242 -77.28 61.36 -17.69
C ALA A 242 -77.06 60.09 -18.54
N HIS A 243 -77.60 60.02 -19.76
CA HIS A 243 -77.49 58.82 -20.59
C HIS A 243 -76.14 58.68 -21.30
N VAL A 244 -75.44 59.78 -21.59
CA VAL A 244 -74.11 59.76 -22.24
C VAL A 244 -72.97 59.56 -21.21
N GLY A 245 -73.18 59.89 -19.93
CA GLY A 245 -72.20 59.66 -18.86
C GLY A 245 -72.06 58.21 -18.38
N LEU A 246 -73.02 57.32 -18.70
CA LEU A 246 -73.05 55.93 -18.25
C LEU A 246 -72.39 54.92 -19.21
N THR A 247 -72.06 55.33 -20.44
CA THR A 247 -71.45 54.43 -21.44
C THR A 247 -69.92 54.47 -21.48
N CYS A 248 -69.25 55.18 -20.56
CA CYS A 248 -67.79 55.31 -20.50
C CYS A 248 -67.15 54.60 -19.28
N LYS A 249 -67.78 53.54 -18.77
CA LYS A 249 -67.20 52.61 -17.80
C LYS A 249 -67.38 51.17 -18.26
N ILE A 250 -66.50 50.70 -19.14
CA ILE A 250 -66.02 49.31 -19.21
C ILE A 250 -64.53 49.40 -19.55
#